data_AF-A0A645DBT2-F1
#
_entry.id   AF-A0A645DBT2-F1
#
_cell.length_a   1.000
_cell.length_b   1.000
_cell.length_c   1.000
_cell.angle_alpha   90.00
_cell.angle_beta   90.00
_cell.angle_gamma   90.00
#
_symmetry.space_group_name_H-M   'P 1'
#
loop_
_entity.id
_entity.type
_entity.pdbx_description
1 polymer ?
#
loop_
_entity_poly.entity_id
_entity_poly.type
_entity_poly.pdbx_seq_one_letter_code
_entity_poly.pdbx_strand_id
1 'polypeptide(L)'
;MYVSTIITVLCSGLLAVMGYEKIWPIFGSANQLLAAIALMAIAIWLYNTKKGCKEFIIPIIFMFVVTIVSLCFNIKANIGVNYTLVIIALALLILALILIKEAFNFFKHKKSESTN
;
A
#
# COMPACT_ATOMS: atom_id res chain seq x y z
N MET A 1 -10.13 -10.51 34.34
CA MET A 1 -9.03 -10.74 33.37
C MET A 1 -9.36 -11.90 32.43
N TYR A 2 -9.62 -13.11 32.91
CA TYR A 2 -9.93 -14.28 32.05
C TYR A 2 -11.26 -14.19 31.27
N VAL A 3 -12.32 -13.62 31.86
CA VAL A 3 -13.61 -13.46 31.17
C VAL A 3 -13.48 -12.56 29.93
N SER A 4 -12.72 -11.47 30.05
CA SER A 4 -12.44 -10.58 28.91
C SER A 4 -11.62 -11.30 27.83
N THR A 5 -10.59 -12.06 28.22
CA THR A 5 -9.77 -12.84 27.27
C THR A 5 -10.61 -13.89 26.55
N ILE A 6 -11.49 -14.61 27.25
CA ILE A 6 -12.36 -15.63 26.66
C ILE A 6 -13.36 -15.00 25.68
N ILE A 7 -13.99 -13.88 26.06
CA ILE A 7 -14.93 -13.16 25.17
C ILE A 7 -14.20 -12.66 23.93
N THR A 8 -13.01 -12.06 24.07
CA THR A 8 -12.23 -11.58 22.93
C THR A 8 -11.82 -12.73 22.01
N VAL A 9 -11.35 -13.86 22.55
CA VAL A 9 -10.94 -15.04 21.77
C VAL A 9 -12.13 -15.68 21.05
N LEU A 10 -13.29 -15.77 21.69
CA LEU A 10 -14.51 -16.29 21.07
C LEU A 10 -15.01 -15.36 19.95
N CYS A 11 -15.08 -14.05 20.19
CA CYS A 11 -15.47 -13.08 19.17
C CYS A 11 -14.48 -13.07 18.00
N SER A 12 -13.16 -13.09 18.25
CA SER A 12 -12.15 -13.13 17.19
C SER A 12 -12.19 -14.45 16.42
N GLY A 13 -12.38 -15.57 17.12
CA GLY A 13 -12.52 -16.89 16.50
C GLY A 13 -13.75 -16.98 15.61
N LEU A 14 -14.90 -16.46 16.06
CA LEU A 14 -16.12 -16.39 15.25
C LEU A 14 -15.92 -15.51 14.01
N LEU A 15 -15.31 -14.33 14.15
CA LEU A 15 -14.98 -13.45 13.02
C LEU A 15 -14.02 -14.08 12.01
N ALA A 16 -13.06 -14.87 12.48
CA ALA A 16 -12.11 -15.57 11.63
C ALA A 16 -12.81 -16.53 10.64
N VAL A 17 -13.84 -17.24 11.11
CA VAL A 17 -14.58 -18.24 10.31
C VAL A 17 -15.59 -17.59 9.35
N MET A 18 -16.08 -16.37 9.64
CA MET A 18 -17.17 -15.74 8.90
C MET A 18 -16.73 -14.89 7.69
N GLY A 19 -15.43 -14.69 7.46
CA GLY A 19 -14.96 -13.93 6.29
C GLY A 19 -13.64 -13.16 6.42
N TYR A 20 -12.92 -13.31 7.53
CA TYR A 20 -11.63 -12.64 7.75
C TYR A 20 -10.59 -12.93 6.66
N GLU A 21 -10.60 -14.14 6.10
CA GLU A 21 -9.65 -14.54 5.04
C GLU A 21 -9.71 -13.64 3.80
N LYS A 22 -10.86 -13.02 3.51
CA LYS A 22 -11.01 -12.11 2.37
C LYS A 22 -10.48 -10.71 2.66
N ILE A 23 -10.47 -10.30 3.93
CA ILE A 23 -9.99 -8.99 4.39
C ILE A 23 -8.46 -9.00 4.50
N TRP A 24 -7.86 -10.15 4.77
CA TRP A 24 -6.41 -10.25 4.97
C TRP A 24 -5.57 -9.77 3.78
N PRO A 25 -5.88 -10.13 2.51
CA PRO A 25 -5.08 -9.69 1.36
C PRO A 25 -5.19 -8.19 1.07
N ILE A 26 -6.32 -7.55 1.42
CA ILE A 26 -6.48 -6.10 1.24
C ILE A 26 -5.65 -5.33 2.27
N PHE A 27 -5.56 -5.85 3.51
CA PHE A 27 -4.64 -5.34 4.53
C PHE A 27 -3.18 -5.46 4.10
N GLY A 28 -2.80 -6.60 3.53
CA GLY A 28 -1.45 -6.78 2.96
C GLY A 28 -1.11 -5.73 1.90
N SER A 29 -2.06 -5.46 0.99
CA SER A 29 -1.87 -4.44 -0.06
C SER A 29 -1.78 -3.03 0.51
N ALA A 30 -2.60 -2.68 1.51
CA ALA A 30 -2.53 -1.38 2.20
C ALA A 30 -1.18 -1.17 2.90
N ASN A 31 -0.61 -2.22 3.50
CA ASN A 31 0.70 -2.16 4.15
C ASN A 31 1.84 -1.97 3.14
N GLN A 32 1.74 -2.60 1.96
CA GLN A 32 2.69 -2.38 0.87
C GLN A 32 2.63 -0.93 0.37
N LEU A 33 1.43 -0.34 0.29
CA LEU A 33 1.26 1.07 -0.05
C LEU A 33 1.87 2.00 1.01
N LEU A 34 1.67 1.70 2.29
CA LEU A 34 2.30 2.43 3.41
C LEU A 34 3.84 2.35 3.35
N ALA A 35 4.38 1.17 3.05
CA ALA A 35 5.81 0.99 2.84
C ALA A 35 6.32 1.80 1.64
N ALA A 36 5.55 1.86 0.54
CA ALA A 36 5.90 2.65 -0.64
C ALA A 36 6.00 4.15 -0.33
N ILE A 37 5.06 4.72 0.43
CA ILE A 37 5.11 6.14 0.81
C ILE A 37 6.22 6.44 1.82
N ALA A 38 6.53 5.51 2.72
CA ALA A 38 7.64 5.65 3.66
C ALA A 38 8.99 5.66 2.92
N LEU A 39 9.20 4.71 2.01
CA LEU A 39 10.40 4.67 1.16
C LEU A 39 10.50 5.91 0.27
N MET A 40 9.38 6.39 -0.27
CA MET A 40 9.33 7.62 -1.05
C MET A 40 9.74 8.84 -0.22
N ALA A 41 9.25 8.98 1.02
CA ALA A 41 9.64 10.05 1.92
C ALA A 41 11.15 10.01 2.24
N ILE A 42 11.71 8.81 2.46
CA ILE A 42 13.15 8.62 2.69
C ILE A 42 13.95 8.98 1.42
N ALA A 43 13.50 8.58 0.24
CA ALA A 43 14.18 8.90 -1.01
C ALA A 43 14.18 10.41 -1.30
N ILE A 44 13.07 11.10 -1.04
CA ILE A 44 12.97 12.56 -1.14
C ILE A 44 13.96 13.24 -0.18
N TRP A 45 14.03 12.76 1.07
CA TRP A 45 14.95 13.29 2.08
C TRP A 45 16.42 13.06 1.71
N LEU A 46 16.75 11.85 1.24
CA LEU A 46 18.12 11.49 0.83
C LEU A 46 18.56 12.30 -0.39
N TYR A 47 17.61 12.54 -1.32
CA TYR A 47 17.83 13.34 -2.52
C TYR A 47 18.15 14.79 -2.16
N ASN A 48 17.41 15.38 -1.23
CA ASN A 48 17.70 16.72 -0.72
C ASN A 48 19.03 16.79 0.05
N THR A 49 19.50 15.69 0.62
CA THR A 49 20.77 15.60 1.34
C THR A 49 21.97 15.32 0.41
N LYS A 50 21.78 15.34 -0.93
CA LYS A 50 22.80 15.06 -1.97
C LYS A 50 23.50 13.69 -1.85
N LYS A 51 22.90 12.73 -1.14
CA LYS A 51 23.41 11.35 -1.07
C LYS A 51 22.82 10.53 -2.22
N GLY A 52 23.56 9.53 -2.72
CA GLY A 52 23.14 8.69 -3.83
C GLY A 52 21.76 8.07 -3.58
N CYS A 53 20.80 8.37 -4.46
CA CYS A 53 19.40 7.92 -4.35
C CYS A 53 19.06 6.74 -5.27
N LYS A 54 20.02 6.26 -6.08
CA LYS A 54 19.75 5.24 -7.10
C LYS A 54 19.35 3.91 -6.47
N GLU A 55 19.91 3.60 -5.31
CA GLU A 55 19.71 2.35 -4.58
C GLU A 55 18.32 2.28 -3.92
N PHE A 56 17.65 3.42 -3.71
CA PHE A 56 16.29 3.50 -3.13
C PHE A 56 15.18 3.50 -4.19
N ILE A 57 15.47 3.93 -5.42
CA ILE A 57 14.47 3.97 -6.50
C ILE A 57 14.01 2.57 -6.89
N ILE A 58 14.93 1.59 -6.91
CA ILE A 58 14.64 0.19 -7.23
C ILE A 58 13.58 -0.40 -6.27
N PRO A 59 13.76 -0.38 -4.93
CA PRO A 59 12.76 -0.92 -4.01
C PRO A 59 11.44 -0.15 -4.04
N ILE A 60 11.44 1.16 -4.30
CA ILE A 60 10.20 1.95 -4.45
C ILE A 60 9.36 1.46 -5.63
N ILE A 61 9.98 1.34 -6.82
CA ILE A 61 9.28 0.89 -8.03
C ILE A 61 8.73 -0.52 -7.82
N PHE A 62 9.54 -1.42 -7.27
CA PHE A 62 9.11 -2.78 -6.97
C PHE A 62 7.90 -2.81 -6.03
N MET A 63 7.93 -2.05 -4.94
CA MET A 63 6.82 -1.97 -3.99
C MET A 63 5.53 -1.46 -4.64
N PHE A 64 5.60 -0.42 -5.48
CA PHE A 64 4.43 0.06 -6.21
C PHE A 64 3.85 -0.98 -7.17
N VAL A 65 4.70 -1.71 -7.90
CA VAL A 65 4.27 -2.79 -8.81
C VAL A 65 3.56 -3.90 -8.03
N VAL A 66 4.16 -4.39 -6.94
CA VAL A 66 3.56 -5.45 -6.10
C VAL A 66 2.23 -5.00 -5.50
N THR A 67 2.14 -3.74 -5.08
CA THR A 67 0.90 -3.16 -4.52
C THR A 67 -0.22 -3.12 -5.58
N ILE A 68 0.06 -2.62 -6.78
CA ILE A 68 -0.93 -2.55 -7.88
C ILE A 68 -1.38 -3.94 -8.28
N VAL A 69 -0.44 -4.88 -8.44
CA VAL A 69 -0.76 -6.26 -8.81
C VAL A 69 -1.65 -6.91 -7.74
N SER A 70 -1.31 -6.74 -6.45
CA SER A 70 -2.12 -7.27 -5.34
C SER A 70 -3.53 -6.66 -5.30
N LEU A 71 -3.66 -5.35 -5.50
CA LEU A 71 -4.97 -4.67 -5.56
C LEU A 71 -5.80 -5.15 -6.76
N CYS A 72 -5.20 -5.30 -7.94
CA CYS A 72 -5.88 -5.85 -9.12
C CYS A 72 -6.38 -7.28 -8.90
N PHE A 73 -5.57 -8.14 -8.27
CA PHE A 73 -6.01 -9.49 -7.89
C PHE A 73 -7.13 -9.45 -6.86
N ASN A 74 -7.04 -8.57 -5.86
CA ASN A 74 -8.07 -8.44 -4.83
C ASN A 74 -9.42 -7.99 -5.41
N ILE A 75 -9.40 -7.01 -6.33
CA ILE A 75 -10.60 -6.55 -7.05
C ILE A 75 -11.20 -7.69 -7.87
N LYS A 76 -10.39 -8.41 -8.67
CA LYS A 76 -10.86 -9.54 -9.49
C LYS A 76 -11.43 -10.68 -8.63
N ALA A 77 -10.83 -10.96 -7.47
CA ALA A 77 -11.27 -12.03 -6.57
C ALA A 77 -12.56 -11.71 -5.81
N ASN A 78 -12.88 -10.43 -5.61
CA ASN A 78 -14.04 -9.99 -4.82
C ASN A 78 -15.18 -9.41 -5.66
N ILE A 79 -15.00 -9.25 -6.98
CA ILE A 79 -16.04 -8.75 -7.88
C ILE A 79 -17.20 -9.76 -7.95
N GLY A 80 -18.41 -9.32 -7.60
CA GLY A 80 -19.61 -10.19 -7.53
C GLY A 80 -19.75 -11.02 -6.24
N VAL A 81 -18.82 -10.93 -5.30
CA VAL A 81 -18.89 -11.64 -4.01
C VAL A 81 -19.01 -10.66 -2.84
N ASN A 82 -18.13 -9.65 -2.78
CA ASN A 82 -18.09 -8.68 -1.67
C ASN A 82 -17.81 -7.28 -2.19
N TYR A 83 -18.87 -6.53 -2.50
CA TYR A 83 -18.77 -5.18 -3.03
C TYR A 83 -18.05 -4.20 -2.08
N THR A 84 -18.17 -4.37 -0.76
CA THR A 84 -17.47 -3.54 0.23
C THR A 84 -15.95 -3.62 0.10
N LEU A 85 -15.39 -4.82 -0.07
CA LEU A 85 -13.96 -5.02 -0.24
C LEU A 85 -13.48 -4.44 -1.57
N VAL A 86 -14.28 -4.58 -2.63
CA VAL A 86 -13.98 -3.99 -3.94
C VAL A 86 -13.91 -2.47 -3.86
N ILE A 87 -14.85 -1.82 -3.17
CA ILE A 87 -14.85 -0.36 -3.00
C ILE A 87 -13.58 0.10 -2.27
N ILE A 88 -13.21 -0.57 -1.19
CA ILE A 88 -11.98 -0.25 -0.44
C ILE A 88 -10.74 -0.48 -1.33
N ALA A 89 -10.70 -1.58 -2.08
CA ALA A 89 -9.57 -1.90 -2.96
C ALA A 89 -9.45 -0.87 -4.09
N LEU A 90 -10.57 -0.43 -4.65
CA LEU A 90 -10.62 0.61 -5.66
C LEU A 90 -10.13 1.96 -5.09
N ALA A 91 -10.54 2.31 -3.87
CA ALA A 91 -10.06 3.52 -3.19
C ALA A 91 -8.54 3.49 -2.97
N LEU A 92 -8.00 2.36 -2.50
CA LEU A 92 -6.55 2.17 -2.34
C LEU A 92 -5.79 2.20 -3.67
N LEU A 93 -6.38 1.65 -4.74
CA LEU A 93 -5.80 1.68 -6.08
C LEU A 93 -5.70 3.11 -6.61
N ILE A 94 -6.77 3.90 -6.46
CA ILE A 94 -6.77 5.33 -6.82
C ILE A 94 -5.69 6.07 -6.04
N LEU A 95 -5.58 5.81 -4.73
CA LEU A 95 -4.57 6.42 -3.88
C LEU A 95 -3.15 6.07 -4.34
N ALA A 96 -2.89 4.81 -4.69
CA ALA A 96 -1.61 4.37 -5.23
C ALA A 96 -1.25 5.08 -6.54
N LEU A 97 -2.22 5.27 -7.45
CA LEU A 97 -2.01 5.98 -8.72
C LEU A 97 -1.70 7.47 -8.50
N ILE A 98 -2.36 8.11 -7.53
CA ILE A 98 -2.06 9.51 -7.16
C ILE A 98 -0.62 9.62 -6.64
N LEU A 99 -0.21 8.71 -5.77
CA LEU A 99 1.15 8.71 -5.20
C LEU A 99 2.23 8.48 -6.25
N ILE A 100 1.98 7.58 -7.21
CA ILE A 100 2.91 7.36 -8.34
C ILE A 100 3.04 8.64 -9.17
N LYS A 101 1.93 9.34 -9.46
CA LYS A 101 1.97 10.62 -10.17
C LYS A 101 2.79 11.67 -9.40
N GLU A 102 2.58 11.76 -8.09
CA GLU A 102 3.31 12.70 -7.24
C GLU A 102 4.81 12.39 -7.21
N ALA A 103 5.17 11.10 -7.10
CA ALA A 103 6.55 10.64 -7.16
C ALA A 103 7.21 11.05 -8.48
N PHE A 104 6.58 10.78 -9.62
CA PHE A 104 7.12 11.16 -10.92
C PHE A 104 7.24 12.67 -11.10
N ASN A 105 6.25 13.44 -10.62
CA ASN A 105 6.28 14.90 -10.71
C ASN A 105 7.43 15.48 -9.88
N PHE A 106 7.62 14.98 -8.65
CA PHE A 106 8.74 15.36 -7.79
C PHE A 106 10.10 15.10 -8.46
N PHE A 107 10.32 13.87 -8.97
CA PHE A 107 11.58 13.52 -9.63
C PHE A 107 11.82 14.33 -10.92
N LYS A 108 10.75 14.64 -11.68
CA LYS A 108 10.84 15.47 -12.89
C LYS A 108 11.20 16.92 -12.57
N HIS A 109 10.56 17.52 -11.57
CA HIS A 109 10.81 18.91 -11.15
C HIS A 109 12.26 19.08 -10.68
N LYS A 110 12.75 18.16 -9.84
CA LYS A 110 14.13 18.20 -9.34
C LYS A 110 15.20 17.99 -10.41
N LYS A 111 14.94 17.16 -11.43
CA LYS A 111 15.86 17.01 -12.57
C LYS A 111 16.02 18.32 -13.37
N SER A 112 14.96 19.13 -13.46
CA SER A 112 15.00 20.43 -14.13
C SER A 112 15.84 21.47 -13.38
N GLU A 113 15.88 21.42 -12.05
CA GLU A 113 16.74 22.31 -11.23
C GLU A 113 18.23 21.95 -11.34
N SER A 114 18.57 20.66 -11.50
CA SER A 114 19.97 20.20 -11.58
C SER A 114 20.64 20.43 -12.94
N THR A 115 19.90 20.88 -13.96
CA THR A 115 20.42 21.08 -15.33
C THR A 115 20.58 22.56 -15.69
N ASN A 116 20.24 23.48 -14.78
CA ASN A 116 20.55 24.92 -14.86
C ASN A 116 21.65 25.27 -13.85
#